data_AF-A0A2E8WA33-F1
#
_entry.id   AF-A0A2E8WA33-F1
#
_cell.length_a   1.000
_cell.length_b   1.000
_cell.length_c   1.000
_cell.angle_alpha   90.00
_cell.angle_beta   90.00
_cell.angle_gamma   90.00
#
_symmetry.space_group_name_H-M   'P 1'
#
loop_
_entity.id
_entity.type
_entity.pdbx_description
1 polymer ?
#
loop_
_entity_poly.entity_id
_entity_poly.type
_entity_poly.pdbx_seq_one_letter_code
_entity_poly.pdbx_strand_id
1 'polypeptide(L)'
;MRRGKEWPETLVFEPGAHVLDLGAQGEPTPLGGVSHIFFASDIRAHSRAASAGLESVLGVDLPDGTRFDHAVFEPYQRASKQRVFELIDQVYAALKAGGRLSLAGRKNRGVESYCRRMQDVFGNVSLEGRAGRTRVFESRKSSPDPFSPPVDPFIQFEDNESGQTLTYRTRAGVFSADGFDEGSRLLARTLMSSQPTDILDCGCGAGTIGLSLAALGNGRLTMVDSSALSVWSARENIRLNGLEARAEAHLSDLYAAVPNRKFDLIVSNPPFHEGRAVASPLIWQAPDHLTAGGRLALVCMRVEPYLKALGEVFQKADILAEDGPYTVLSGHSPRG
;
A
#
# COMPACT_ATOMS: atom_id res chain seq x y z
N MET A 1 -13.11 -6.37 -19.40
CA MET A 1 -11.89 -7.19 -19.46
C MET A 1 -10.90 -6.57 -20.45
N ARG A 2 -9.83 -5.92 -19.97
CA ARG A 2 -8.67 -5.63 -20.84
C ARG A 2 -7.89 -6.94 -20.96
N ARG A 3 -7.58 -7.40 -22.17
CA ARG A 3 -6.65 -8.53 -22.38
C ARG A 3 -5.40 -8.26 -21.53
N GLY A 4 -5.06 -9.19 -20.63
CA GLY A 4 -3.83 -9.10 -19.84
C GLY A 4 -2.68 -8.87 -20.81
N LYS A 5 -1.79 -7.93 -20.48
CA LYS A 5 -0.59 -7.73 -21.31
C LYS A 5 0.20 -9.02 -21.21
N GLU A 6 0.34 -9.71 -22.32
CA GLU A 6 1.11 -10.94 -22.42
C GLU A 6 2.54 -10.63 -21.97
N TRP A 7 2.99 -11.31 -20.91
CA TRP A 7 4.40 -11.57 -20.73
C TRP A 7 4.90 -12.23 -22.02
N PRO A 8 6.10 -11.90 -22.50
CA PRO A 8 6.55 -12.48 -23.75
C PRO A 8 6.51 -14.00 -23.64
N GLU A 9 6.01 -14.68 -24.68
CA GLU A 9 5.97 -16.15 -24.81
C GLU A 9 7.36 -16.81 -24.65
N THR A 10 8.41 -15.99 -24.54
CA THR A 10 9.80 -16.38 -24.37
C THR A 10 10.19 -16.79 -22.95
N LEU A 11 9.33 -16.59 -21.93
CA LEU A 11 9.62 -17.13 -20.60
C LEU A 11 9.43 -18.65 -20.59
N VAL A 12 10.54 -19.37 -20.52
CA VAL A 12 10.57 -20.82 -20.43
C VAL A 12 10.86 -21.21 -18.99
N PHE A 13 9.94 -21.99 -18.41
CA PHE A 13 10.09 -22.56 -17.08
C PHE A 13 10.51 -24.03 -17.21
N GLU A 14 11.45 -24.46 -16.36
CA GLU A 14 11.80 -25.86 -16.27
C GLU A 14 10.61 -26.66 -15.71
N PRO A 15 10.32 -27.87 -16.23
CA PRO A 15 9.27 -28.71 -15.68
C PRO A 15 9.45 -28.94 -14.18
N GLY A 16 8.42 -28.61 -13.39
CA GLY A 16 8.45 -28.74 -11.93
C GLY A 16 9.18 -27.62 -11.18
N ALA A 17 9.61 -26.55 -11.87
CA ALA A 17 10.22 -25.40 -11.21
C ALA A 17 9.28 -24.78 -10.16
N HIS A 18 9.83 -24.44 -8.99
CA HIS A 18 9.12 -23.64 -8.01
C HIS A 18 9.24 -22.17 -8.42
N VAL A 19 8.11 -21.54 -8.73
CA VAL A 19 8.07 -20.17 -9.23
C VAL A 19 7.46 -19.24 -8.18
N LEU A 20 8.19 -18.18 -7.84
CA LEU A 20 7.68 -17.04 -7.08
C LEU A 20 7.15 -15.98 -8.05
N ASP A 21 5.90 -15.59 -7.90
CA ASP A 21 5.30 -14.49 -8.64
C ASP A 21 5.18 -13.27 -7.73
N LEU A 22 5.97 -12.22 -7.99
CA LEU A 22 5.85 -10.92 -7.32
C LEU A 22 4.75 -10.04 -7.94
N GLY A 23 4.04 -10.57 -8.93
CA GLY A 23 2.94 -9.95 -9.62
C GLY A 23 3.33 -9.16 -10.85
N ALA A 24 2.31 -8.96 -11.68
CA ALA A 24 2.32 -8.04 -12.80
C ALA A 24 1.38 -6.86 -12.57
N GLN A 25 1.95 -5.69 -12.33
CA GLN A 25 1.21 -4.48 -11.99
C GLN A 25 0.29 -4.62 -10.76
N GLY A 26 0.67 -5.48 -9.80
CA GLY A 26 -0.07 -5.72 -8.56
C GLY A 26 -1.11 -6.84 -8.64
N GLU A 27 -1.18 -7.57 -9.75
CA GLU A 27 -2.03 -8.76 -9.92
C GLU A 27 -1.17 -10.00 -10.18
N PRO A 28 -1.71 -11.21 -10.02
CA PRO A 28 -1.03 -12.42 -10.45
C PRO A 28 -0.62 -12.37 -11.93
N THR A 29 0.57 -12.88 -12.21
CA THR A 29 1.13 -12.97 -13.55
C THR A 29 0.47 -14.11 -14.33
N PRO A 30 -0.02 -13.90 -15.57
CA PRO A 30 -0.63 -14.97 -16.37
C PRO A 30 0.43 -15.91 -16.97
N LEU A 31 0.97 -16.83 -16.15
CA LEU A 31 2.06 -17.74 -16.52
C LEU A 31 1.64 -19.02 -17.28
N GLY A 32 0.39 -19.13 -17.73
CA GLY A 32 -0.02 -20.18 -18.67
C GLY A 32 0.18 -21.63 -18.19
N GLY A 33 -0.43 -22.01 -17.06
CA GLY A 33 -0.42 -23.38 -16.53
C GLY A 33 0.80 -23.74 -15.67
N VAL A 34 1.77 -22.83 -15.53
CA VAL A 34 2.90 -22.97 -14.61
C VAL A 34 2.40 -22.77 -13.17
N SER A 35 2.67 -23.74 -12.30
CA SER A 35 2.40 -23.62 -10.86
C SER A 35 3.32 -22.58 -10.22
N HIS A 36 2.77 -21.64 -9.47
CA HIS A 36 3.51 -20.57 -8.83
C HIS A 36 2.81 -20.10 -7.55
N ILE A 37 3.57 -19.47 -6.66
CA ILE A 37 3.05 -18.82 -5.46
C ILE A 37 3.08 -17.32 -5.69
N PHE A 38 1.92 -16.68 -5.61
CA PHE A 38 1.81 -15.22 -5.75
C PHE A 38 2.06 -14.52 -4.41
N PHE A 39 3.08 -13.68 -4.36
CA PHE A 39 3.35 -12.81 -3.21
C PHE A 39 2.63 -11.47 -3.38
N ALA A 40 1.73 -11.17 -2.47
CA ALA A 40 0.97 -9.94 -2.41
C ALA A 40 1.37 -9.11 -1.18
N SER A 41 1.44 -7.80 -1.33
CA SER A 41 1.48 -6.86 -0.20
C SER A 41 0.16 -6.10 0.00
N ASP A 42 -0.87 -6.38 -0.83
CA ASP A 42 -2.20 -5.80 -0.76
C ASP A 42 -3.25 -6.90 -0.60
N ILE A 43 -4.13 -6.77 0.40
CA ILE A 43 -5.14 -7.79 0.73
C ILE A 43 -6.17 -8.00 -0.39
N ARG A 44 -6.41 -6.99 -1.23
CA ARG A 44 -7.35 -7.08 -2.35
C ARG A 44 -6.75 -7.92 -3.47
N ALA A 45 -5.45 -7.75 -3.74
CA ALA A 45 -4.73 -8.59 -4.70
C ALA A 45 -4.66 -10.05 -4.21
N HIS A 46 -4.36 -10.25 -2.93
CA HIS A 46 -4.37 -11.58 -2.30
C HIS A 46 -5.75 -12.25 -2.39
N SER A 47 -6.82 -11.51 -2.06
CA SER A 47 -8.21 -12.01 -2.13
C SER A 47 -8.62 -12.38 -3.55
N ARG A 48 -8.20 -11.59 -4.57
CA ARG A 48 -8.46 -11.90 -5.98
C ARG A 48 -7.71 -13.16 -6.43
N ALA A 49 -6.46 -13.33 -6.03
CA ALA A 49 -5.68 -14.54 -6.32
C ALA A 49 -6.35 -15.78 -5.70
N ALA A 50 -6.72 -15.71 -4.42
CA ALA A 50 -7.41 -16.79 -3.73
C ALA A 50 -8.76 -17.14 -4.40
N SER A 51 -9.54 -16.13 -4.79
CA SER A 51 -10.82 -16.33 -5.50
C SER A 51 -10.64 -16.98 -6.88
N ALA A 52 -9.46 -16.83 -7.50
CA ALA A 52 -9.10 -17.50 -8.75
C ALA A 52 -8.49 -18.90 -8.54
N GLY A 53 -8.43 -19.39 -7.29
CA GLY A 53 -7.84 -20.68 -6.94
C GLY A 53 -6.31 -20.70 -6.98
N LEU A 54 -5.66 -19.52 -7.00
CA LEU A 54 -4.21 -19.40 -7.00
C LEU A 54 -3.66 -19.35 -5.57
N GLU A 55 -2.62 -20.15 -5.32
CA GLU A 55 -1.86 -20.07 -4.07
C GLU A 55 -1.19 -18.69 -3.95
N SER A 56 -1.42 -18.01 -2.83
CA SER A 56 -0.83 -16.71 -2.59
C SER A 56 -0.47 -16.49 -1.13
N VAL A 57 0.55 -15.66 -0.92
CA VAL A 57 1.04 -15.27 0.38
C VAL A 57 0.92 -13.76 0.52
N LEU A 58 0.34 -13.31 1.63
CA LEU A 58 0.19 -11.89 1.95
C LEU A 58 1.23 -11.49 3.00
N GLY A 59 2.04 -10.48 2.69
CA GLY A 59 3.09 -10.05 3.61
C GLY A 59 3.80 -8.77 3.24
N VAL A 60 4.62 -8.32 4.18
CA VAL A 60 5.55 -7.20 3.97
C VAL A 60 6.84 -7.72 3.33
N ASP A 61 7.29 -8.89 3.76
CA ASP A 61 8.48 -9.59 3.27
C ASP A 61 8.12 -10.99 2.80
N LEU A 62 8.98 -11.55 1.96
CA LEU A 62 8.94 -12.98 1.65
C LEU A 62 9.08 -13.76 2.97
N PRO A 63 8.27 -14.81 3.19
CA PRO A 63 8.37 -15.62 4.40
C PRO A 63 9.77 -16.20 4.59
N ASP A 64 10.19 -16.31 5.84
CA ASP A 64 11.46 -16.96 6.18
C ASP A 64 11.51 -18.39 5.64
N GLY A 65 12.68 -18.78 5.14
CA GLY A 65 12.88 -20.11 4.56
C GLY A 65 12.31 -20.30 3.15
N THR A 66 11.64 -19.31 2.56
CA THR A 66 11.20 -19.35 1.16
C THR A 66 12.35 -19.70 0.22
N ARG A 67 12.14 -20.68 -0.69
CA ARG A 67 13.12 -21.08 -1.71
C ARG A 67 12.42 -21.39 -3.04
N PHE A 68 12.96 -20.85 -4.13
CA PHE A 68 12.41 -21.03 -5.47
C PHE A 68 13.52 -21.09 -6.53
N ASP A 69 13.16 -21.63 -7.69
CA ASP A 69 14.03 -21.79 -8.86
C ASP A 69 13.95 -20.56 -9.77
N HIS A 70 12.78 -19.90 -9.81
CA HIS A 70 12.52 -18.74 -10.65
C HIS A 70 11.62 -17.72 -9.93
N ALA A 71 11.95 -16.43 -9.99
CA ALA A 71 11.03 -15.34 -9.66
C ALA A 71 10.63 -14.55 -10.91
N VAL A 72 9.36 -14.19 -11.01
CA VAL A 72 8.87 -13.23 -12.02
C VAL A 72 8.36 -11.97 -11.35
N PHE A 73 8.65 -10.82 -11.94
CA PHE A 73 8.20 -9.53 -11.43
C PHE A 73 7.96 -8.51 -12.54
N GLU A 74 6.74 -7.95 -12.65
CA GLU A 74 6.49 -6.71 -13.39
C GLU A 74 6.03 -5.63 -12.41
N PRO A 75 6.95 -4.79 -11.89
CA PRO A 75 6.63 -3.77 -10.91
C PRO A 75 5.48 -2.88 -11.36
N TYR A 76 4.61 -2.52 -10.40
CA TYR A 76 3.58 -1.51 -10.64
C TYR A 76 4.21 -0.21 -11.13
N GLN A 77 3.62 0.45 -12.13
CA GLN A 77 4.21 1.66 -12.74
C GLN A 77 4.49 2.81 -11.77
N ARG A 78 3.81 2.83 -10.62
CA ARG A 78 4.01 3.82 -9.55
C ARG A 78 4.62 3.21 -8.29
N ALA A 79 5.15 1.99 -8.37
CA ALA A 79 5.86 1.40 -7.25
C ALA A 79 7.04 2.28 -6.86
N SER A 80 7.27 2.42 -5.54
CA SER A 80 8.49 3.03 -5.04
C SER A 80 9.69 2.26 -5.58
N LYS A 81 10.69 3.00 -6.08
CA LYS A 81 11.93 2.40 -6.58
C LYS A 81 12.64 1.59 -5.49
N GLN A 82 12.68 2.13 -4.27
CA GLN A 82 13.31 1.47 -3.13
C GLN A 82 12.57 0.19 -2.74
N ARG A 83 11.23 0.16 -2.87
CA ARG A 83 10.45 -1.08 -2.67
C ARG A 83 10.79 -2.15 -3.72
N VAL A 84 10.97 -1.75 -4.98
CA VAL A 84 11.39 -2.68 -6.03
C VAL A 84 12.81 -3.22 -5.75
N PHE A 85 13.73 -2.35 -5.29
CA PHE A 85 15.08 -2.78 -4.91
C PHE A 85 15.07 -3.77 -3.74
N GLU A 86 14.31 -3.48 -2.70
CA GLU A 86 14.12 -4.37 -1.57
C GLU A 86 13.60 -5.76 -2.00
N LEU A 87 12.61 -5.81 -2.90
CA LEU A 87 12.11 -7.09 -3.41
C LEU A 87 13.14 -7.82 -4.27
N ILE A 88 13.98 -7.11 -5.05
CA ILE A 88 15.10 -7.71 -5.78
C ILE A 88 16.10 -8.36 -4.80
N ASP A 89 16.40 -7.68 -3.68
CA ASP A 89 17.31 -8.19 -2.65
C ASP A 89 16.75 -9.44 -1.95
N GLN A 90 15.47 -9.40 -1.57
CA GLN A 90 14.78 -10.54 -0.97
C GLN A 90 14.70 -11.73 -1.94
N VAL A 91 14.42 -11.45 -3.22
CA VAL A 91 14.40 -12.47 -4.26
C VAL A 91 15.76 -13.13 -4.38
N TYR A 92 16.83 -12.34 -4.44
CA TYR A 92 18.18 -12.87 -4.51
C TYR A 92 18.51 -13.73 -3.30
N ALA A 93 18.18 -13.30 -2.08
CA ALA A 93 18.42 -14.05 -0.86
C ALA A 93 17.68 -15.40 -0.84
N ALA A 94 16.42 -15.43 -1.29
CA ALA A 94 15.57 -16.62 -1.31
C ALA A 94 15.82 -17.54 -2.51
N LEU A 95 16.51 -17.07 -3.56
CA LEU A 95 16.79 -17.85 -4.75
C LEU A 95 17.75 -19.01 -4.48
N LYS A 96 17.41 -20.19 -5.03
CA LYS A 96 18.34 -21.33 -5.08
C LYS A 96 19.55 -20.98 -5.97
N ALA A 97 20.68 -21.65 -5.74
CA ALA A 97 21.86 -21.51 -6.59
C ALA A 97 21.51 -21.82 -8.05
N GLY A 98 21.92 -20.95 -8.98
CA GLY A 98 21.61 -21.10 -10.40
C GLY A 98 20.20 -20.68 -10.81
N GLY A 99 19.30 -20.35 -9.89
CA GLY A 99 17.97 -19.90 -10.25
C GLY A 99 17.95 -18.47 -10.81
N ARG A 100 16.78 -18.03 -11.27
CA ARG A 100 16.62 -16.81 -12.10
C ARG A 100 15.60 -15.81 -11.55
N LEU A 101 15.80 -14.53 -11.82
CA LEU A 101 14.80 -13.46 -11.72
C LEU A 101 14.53 -12.92 -13.13
N SER A 102 13.28 -13.00 -13.59
CA SER A 102 12.82 -12.30 -14.79
C SER A 102 12.00 -11.06 -14.39
N LEU A 103 12.53 -9.89 -14.72
CA LEU A 103 11.91 -8.60 -14.43
C LEU A 103 11.42 -7.94 -15.71
N ALA A 104 10.11 -7.69 -15.79
CA ALA A 104 9.49 -6.98 -16.89
C ALA A 104 9.30 -5.50 -16.56
N GLY A 105 9.58 -4.61 -17.52
CA GLY A 105 9.37 -3.19 -17.35
C GLY A 105 9.39 -2.40 -18.65
N ARG A 106 8.87 -1.18 -18.60
CA ARG A 106 8.86 -0.26 -19.75
C ARG A 106 10.05 0.68 -19.67
N LYS A 107 10.68 0.94 -20.81
CA LYS A 107 11.72 1.98 -20.92
C LYS A 107 11.20 3.33 -20.43
N ASN A 108 12.06 4.10 -19.79
CA ASN A 108 11.75 5.41 -19.19
C ASN A 108 10.66 5.37 -18.10
N ARG A 109 10.43 4.20 -17.49
CA ARG A 109 9.46 4.02 -16.39
C ARG A 109 10.09 3.28 -15.21
N GLY A 110 11.38 3.52 -14.98
CA GLY A 110 12.13 2.99 -13.84
C GLY A 110 12.90 1.70 -14.10
N VAL A 111 12.61 0.98 -15.20
CA VAL A 111 13.24 -0.31 -15.50
C VAL A 111 14.76 -0.24 -15.57
N GLU A 112 15.33 0.87 -16.06
CA GLU A 112 16.78 1.06 -16.12
C GLU A 112 17.44 1.14 -14.72
N SER A 113 16.72 1.64 -13.71
CA SER A 113 17.19 1.59 -12.32
C SER A 113 17.08 0.18 -11.75
N TYR A 114 16.03 -0.57 -12.10
CA TYR A 114 15.86 -1.96 -11.65
C TYR A 114 16.94 -2.86 -12.24
N CYS A 115 17.26 -2.73 -13.53
CA CYS A 115 18.37 -3.46 -14.16
C CYS A 115 19.72 -3.15 -13.51
N ARG A 116 19.97 -1.90 -13.09
CA ARG A 116 21.19 -1.55 -12.35
C ARG A 116 21.23 -2.26 -11.00
N ARG A 117 20.14 -2.26 -10.23
CA ARG A 117 20.09 -3.02 -8.97
C ARG A 117 20.26 -4.52 -9.20
N MET A 118 19.64 -5.08 -10.24
CA MET A 118 19.85 -6.48 -10.64
C MET A 118 21.34 -6.75 -10.96
N GLN A 119 22.00 -5.86 -11.70
CA GLN A 119 23.43 -5.97 -11.99
C GLN A 119 24.28 -5.88 -10.71
N ASP A 120 23.95 -5.00 -9.77
CA ASP A 120 24.68 -4.88 -8.50
C ASP A 120 24.53 -6.15 -7.65
N VAL A 121 23.32 -6.70 -7.56
CA VAL A 121 22.99 -7.83 -6.67
C VAL A 121 23.34 -9.19 -7.28
N PHE A 122 23.08 -9.40 -8.57
CA PHE A 122 23.32 -10.67 -9.25
C PHE A 122 24.65 -10.70 -10.01
N GLY A 123 25.31 -9.55 -10.22
CA GLY A 123 26.52 -9.47 -11.04
C GLY A 123 26.27 -9.65 -12.55
N ASN A 124 25.02 -9.85 -12.97
CA ASN A 124 24.63 -10.02 -14.37
C ASN A 124 23.20 -9.54 -14.60
N VAL A 125 22.95 -9.00 -15.79
CA VAL A 125 21.59 -8.75 -16.31
C VAL A 125 21.62 -8.78 -17.84
N SER A 126 20.69 -9.50 -18.46
CA SER A 126 20.56 -9.58 -19.92
C SER A 126 19.11 -9.30 -20.36
N LEU A 127 18.95 -8.83 -21.59
CA LEU A 127 17.63 -8.60 -22.18
C LEU A 127 17.17 -9.87 -22.91
N GLU A 128 16.22 -10.59 -22.32
CA GLU A 128 15.75 -11.88 -22.84
C GLU A 128 14.49 -11.76 -23.70
N GLY A 129 13.68 -10.71 -23.51
CA GLY A 129 12.36 -10.64 -24.15
C GLY A 129 11.87 -9.23 -24.46
N ARG A 130 10.99 -9.15 -25.46
CA ARG A 130 10.29 -7.91 -25.84
C ARG A 130 8.82 -8.21 -26.16
N ALA A 131 7.92 -7.52 -25.47
CA ALA A 131 6.48 -7.56 -25.75
C ALA A 131 5.98 -6.12 -25.89
N GLY A 132 5.81 -5.66 -27.14
CA GLY A 132 5.50 -4.26 -27.44
C GLY A 132 6.51 -3.26 -26.83
N ARG A 133 6.04 -2.40 -25.90
CA ARG A 133 6.89 -1.43 -25.18
C ARG A 133 7.53 -2.00 -23.90
N THR A 134 7.15 -3.20 -23.51
CA THR A 134 7.72 -3.90 -22.35
C THR A 134 8.99 -4.63 -22.78
N ARG A 135 9.97 -4.66 -21.88
CA ARG A 135 11.24 -5.38 -21.99
C ARG A 135 11.33 -6.32 -20.79
N VAL A 136 11.81 -7.53 -21.02
CA VAL A 136 12.04 -8.52 -19.97
C VAL A 136 13.53 -8.72 -19.84
N PHE A 137 14.02 -8.47 -18.64
CA PHE A 137 15.42 -8.64 -18.27
C PHE A 137 15.53 -9.85 -17.35
N GLU A 138 16.62 -10.60 -17.47
CA GLU A 138 16.89 -11.75 -16.63
C GLU A 138 18.23 -11.60 -15.92
N SER A 139 18.27 -12.07 -14.68
CA SER A 139 19.49 -12.27 -13.91
C SER A 139 19.49 -13.68 -13.32
N ARG A 140 20.68 -14.28 -13.21
CA ARG A 140 20.87 -15.60 -12.60
C ARG A 140 21.74 -15.51 -11.35
N LYS A 141 21.37 -16.22 -10.30
CA LYS A 141 22.17 -16.31 -9.07
C LYS A 141 23.39 -17.18 -9.30
N SER A 142 24.58 -16.57 -9.35
CA SER A 142 25.86 -17.25 -9.51
C SER A 142 26.48 -17.65 -8.17
N SER A 143 27.47 -18.55 -8.23
CA SER A 143 28.40 -18.83 -7.14
C SER A 143 29.83 -18.63 -7.67
N PRO A 144 30.69 -17.86 -6.99
CA PRO A 144 30.42 -17.17 -5.73
C PRO A 144 29.44 -16.00 -5.88
N ASP A 145 28.87 -15.60 -4.75
CA ASP A 145 27.96 -14.46 -4.63
C ASP A 145 28.73 -13.16 -4.92
N PRO A 146 28.30 -12.31 -5.87
CA PRO A 146 28.96 -11.03 -6.17
C PRO A 146 28.85 -10.00 -5.04
N PHE A 147 28.10 -10.29 -3.97
CA PHE A 147 27.92 -9.50 -2.75
C PHE A 147 27.61 -8.01 -3.00
N SER A 148 26.32 -7.68 -2.94
CA SER A 148 25.84 -6.30 -2.74
C SER A 148 25.05 -6.24 -1.44
N PRO A 149 25.32 -5.28 -0.54
CA PRO A 149 24.54 -5.14 0.67
C PRO A 149 23.07 -4.83 0.34
N PRO A 150 22.10 -5.38 1.10
CA PRO A 150 20.70 -5.08 0.90
C PRO A 150 20.43 -3.59 1.16
N VAL A 151 19.43 -3.02 0.48
CA VAL A 151 18.99 -1.64 0.75
C VAL A 151 18.34 -1.57 2.12
N ASP A 152 18.56 -0.47 2.85
CA ASP A 152 17.75 -0.18 4.04
C ASP A 152 16.34 0.16 3.58
N PRO A 153 15.30 -0.61 3.98
CA PRO A 153 13.95 -0.36 3.52
C PRO A 153 13.21 0.69 4.36
N PHE A 154 13.81 1.16 5.46
CA PHE A 154 13.15 2.04 6.41
C PHE A 154 13.46 3.51 6.16
N ILE A 155 12.46 4.35 6.41
CA ILE A 155 12.59 5.80 6.41
C ILE A 155 12.04 6.29 7.75
N GLN A 156 12.73 7.24 8.38
CA GLN A 156 12.29 7.82 9.64
C GLN A 156 12.22 9.34 9.52
N PHE A 157 11.15 9.92 10.07
CA PHE A 157 10.97 11.36 10.19
C PHE A 157 10.20 11.69 11.48
N GLU A 158 10.23 12.96 11.87
CA GLU A 158 9.47 13.49 12.99
C GLU A 158 8.52 14.58 12.50
N ASP A 159 7.41 14.75 13.22
CA ASP A 159 6.46 15.83 12.97
C ASP A 159 5.81 16.32 14.26
N ASN A 160 5.46 17.60 14.34
CA ASN A 160 4.91 18.24 15.53
C ASN A 160 3.53 18.89 15.31
N GLU A 161 2.77 18.49 14.28
CA GLU A 161 1.48 19.12 13.93
C GLU A 161 0.48 19.09 15.09
N SER A 162 0.51 18.04 15.90
CA SER A 162 -0.36 17.89 17.08
C SER A 162 0.06 18.74 18.29
N GLY A 163 1.13 19.54 18.18
CA GLY A 163 1.78 20.18 19.33
C GLY A 163 2.61 19.24 20.20
N GLN A 164 2.54 17.93 19.94
CA GLN A 164 3.47 16.91 20.43
C GLN A 164 4.30 16.40 19.26
N THR A 165 5.61 16.25 19.45
CA THR A 165 6.48 15.62 18.47
C THR A 165 6.20 14.12 18.42
N LEU A 166 5.77 13.65 17.25
CA LEU A 166 5.59 12.24 16.94
C LEU A 166 6.70 11.76 16.02
N THR A 167 7.21 10.57 16.26
CA THR A 167 8.22 9.91 15.42
C THR A 167 7.54 8.87 14.53
N TYR A 168 7.85 8.90 13.25
CA TYR A 168 7.33 7.97 12.26
C TYR A 168 8.47 7.18 11.64
N ARG A 169 8.34 5.86 11.65
CA ARG A 169 9.15 4.91 10.91
C ARG A 169 8.26 4.23 9.87
N THR A 170 8.58 4.44 8.61
CA THR A 170 7.84 3.89 7.48
C THR A 170 8.72 2.92 6.69
N ARG A 171 8.09 2.22 5.75
CA ARG A 171 8.78 1.35 4.80
C ARG A 171 8.63 1.88 3.38
N ALA A 172 9.63 1.66 2.54
CA ALA A 172 9.56 1.99 1.13
C ALA A 172 8.29 1.40 0.48
N GLY A 173 7.53 2.23 -0.22
CA GLY A 173 6.28 1.83 -0.88
C GLY A 173 5.01 2.18 -0.10
N VAL A 174 5.12 2.64 1.15
CA VAL A 174 4.02 3.30 1.86
C VAL A 174 3.77 4.69 1.25
N PHE A 175 2.52 5.14 1.25
CA PHE A 175 2.18 6.50 0.82
C PHE A 175 2.85 7.54 1.72
N SER A 176 3.46 8.58 1.13
CA SER A 176 4.20 9.62 1.84
C SER A 176 5.22 9.05 2.84
N ALA A 177 5.98 8.04 2.42
CA ALA A 177 6.91 7.33 3.32
C ALA A 177 7.96 8.25 3.97
N ASP A 178 8.33 9.36 3.32
CA ASP A 178 9.37 10.30 3.74
C ASP A 178 8.85 11.57 4.43
N GLY A 179 7.55 11.67 4.73
CA GLY A 179 7.03 12.82 5.46
C GLY A 179 5.53 12.83 5.66
N PHE A 180 5.04 13.88 6.31
CA PHE A 180 3.61 14.11 6.48
C PHE A 180 3.05 14.85 5.26
N ASP A 181 2.28 14.13 4.44
CA ASP A 181 1.59 14.69 3.26
C ASP A 181 0.73 15.92 3.61
N GLU A 182 0.79 16.95 2.76
CA GLU A 182 0.14 18.24 3.01
C GLU A 182 -1.38 18.15 3.08
N GLY A 183 -2.02 17.30 2.27
CA GLY A 183 -3.46 17.07 2.36
C GLY A 183 -3.84 16.40 3.69
N SER A 184 -3.05 15.41 4.09
CA SER A 184 -3.18 14.72 5.38
C SER A 184 -2.99 15.69 6.56
N ARG A 185 -2.02 16.60 6.45
CA ARG A 185 -1.74 17.67 7.43
C ARG A 185 -2.92 18.63 7.55
N LEU A 186 -3.46 19.10 6.43
CA LEU A 186 -4.66 19.93 6.39
C LEU A 186 -5.85 19.25 7.08
N LEU A 187 -6.08 17.96 6.78
CA LEU A 187 -7.15 17.17 7.40
C LEU A 187 -6.97 17.07 8.92
N ALA A 188 -5.78 16.68 9.37
CA ALA A 188 -5.48 16.55 10.80
C ALA A 188 -5.72 17.89 11.52
N ARG A 189 -5.12 18.99 11.05
CA ARG A 189 -5.30 20.35 11.60
C ARG A 189 -6.76 20.75 11.75
N THR A 190 -7.55 20.51 10.71
CA THR A 190 -8.97 20.89 10.66
C THR A 190 -9.79 20.19 11.76
N LEU A 191 -9.35 19.02 12.21
CA LEU A 191 -10.08 18.17 13.15
C LEU A 191 -9.55 18.21 14.58
N MET A 192 -8.39 18.83 14.83
CA MET A 192 -7.73 18.84 16.15
C MET A 192 -8.60 19.38 17.28
N SER A 193 -9.44 20.38 17.00
CA SER A 193 -10.34 20.99 17.99
C SER A 193 -11.53 20.10 18.38
N SER A 194 -11.78 19.01 17.65
CA SER A 194 -12.98 18.19 17.83
C SER A 194 -12.87 17.09 18.89
N GLN A 195 -11.65 16.79 19.38
CA GLN A 195 -11.35 15.79 20.43
C GLN A 195 -12.24 14.53 20.38
N PRO A 196 -12.29 13.82 19.24
CA PRO A 196 -13.14 12.63 19.08
C PRO A 196 -12.70 11.51 20.03
N THR A 197 -13.67 10.75 20.53
CA THR A 197 -13.44 9.66 21.49
C THR A 197 -13.22 8.30 20.84
N ASP A 198 -13.79 8.03 19.68
CA ASP A 198 -13.53 6.81 18.88
C ASP A 198 -13.32 7.19 17.40
N ILE A 199 -12.12 6.91 16.88
CA ILE A 199 -11.65 7.34 15.57
C ILE A 199 -11.35 6.10 14.71
N LEU A 200 -11.82 6.13 13.46
CA LEU A 200 -11.35 5.23 12.41
C LEU A 200 -10.53 6.01 11.38
N ASP A 201 -9.26 5.66 11.20
CA ASP A 201 -8.44 6.13 10.07
C ASP A 201 -8.48 5.07 8.96
N CYS A 202 -9.22 5.34 7.89
CA CYS A 202 -9.48 4.39 6.81
C CYS A 202 -8.59 4.68 5.60
N GLY A 203 -7.69 3.75 5.28
CA GLY A 203 -6.57 3.97 4.37
C GLY A 203 -5.44 4.71 5.09
N CYS A 204 -5.07 4.23 6.27
CA CYS A 204 -4.24 4.98 7.21
C CYS A 204 -2.80 5.23 6.76
N GLY A 205 -2.27 4.48 5.79
CA GLY A 205 -0.86 4.58 5.43
C GLY A 205 0.05 4.33 6.65
N ALA A 206 0.97 5.24 6.92
CA ALA A 206 1.83 5.21 8.12
C ALA A 206 1.11 5.66 9.41
N GLY A 207 -0.16 6.07 9.35
CA GLY A 207 -0.96 6.49 10.50
C GLY A 207 -0.83 7.97 10.86
N THR A 208 -0.30 8.82 9.97
CA THR A 208 -0.01 10.24 10.28
C THR A 208 -1.23 11.03 10.73
N ILE A 209 -2.40 10.81 10.10
CA ILE A 209 -3.65 11.49 10.47
C ILE A 209 -4.15 10.95 11.82
N GLY A 210 -4.41 9.65 11.90
CA GLY A 210 -4.96 9.01 13.09
C GLY A 210 -4.11 9.25 14.34
N LEU A 211 -2.79 9.05 14.26
CA LEU A 211 -1.87 9.22 15.40
C LEU A 211 -1.81 10.68 15.86
N SER A 212 -1.81 11.64 14.93
CA SER A 212 -1.86 13.07 15.29
C SER A 212 -3.14 13.44 16.04
N LEU A 213 -4.29 12.88 15.63
CA LEU A 213 -5.56 13.09 16.32
C LEU A 213 -5.60 12.39 17.69
N ALA A 214 -5.05 11.18 17.78
CA ALA A 214 -4.96 10.45 19.04
C ALA A 214 -4.04 11.15 20.06
N ALA A 215 -2.92 11.73 19.63
CA ALA A 215 -1.97 12.41 20.51
C ALA A 215 -2.58 13.58 21.30
N LEU A 216 -3.61 14.24 20.74
CA LEU A 216 -4.25 15.42 21.33
C LEU A 216 -5.23 15.13 22.49
N GLY A 217 -5.69 13.90 22.62
CA GLY A 217 -6.74 13.55 23.58
C GLY A 217 -6.63 12.13 24.10
N ASN A 218 -7.70 11.64 24.71
CA ASN A 218 -7.80 10.27 25.24
C ASN A 218 -8.63 9.34 24.33
N GLY A 219 -8.85 9.75 23.06
CA GLY A 219 -9.60 8.96 22.10
C GLY A 219 -8.93 7.62 21.77
N ARG A 220 -9.76 6.64 21.44
CA ARG A 220 -9.33 5.37 20.85
C ARG A 220 -9.19 5.52 19.34
N LEU A 221 -8.13 4.95 18.79
CA LEU A 221 -7.83 4.98 17.38
C LEU A 221 -7.83 3.56 16.81
N THR A 222 -8.66 3.33 15.81
CA THR A 222 -8.59 2.16 14.95
C THR A 222 -8.08 2.61 13.59
N MET A 223 -7.04 1.96 13.08
CA MET A 223 -6.50 2.23 11.75
C MET A 223 -6.69 1.02 10.86
N VAL A 224 -7.06 1.25 9.61
CA VAL A 224 -7.23 0.17 8.63
C VAL A 224 -6.60 0.56 7.31
N ASP A 225 -5.92 -0.39 6.67
CA ASP A 225 -5.37 -0.21 5.33
C ASP A 225 -5.32 -1.55 4.59
N SER A 226 -5.44 -1.52 3.27
CA SER A 226 -5.32 -2.69 2.40
C SER A 226 -3.87 -3.18 2.24
N SER A 227 -2.91 -2.30 2.50
CA SER A 227 -1.47 -2.54 2.33
C SER A 227 -0.84 -3.10 3.61
N ALA A 228 -0.23 -4.27 3.51
CA ALA A 228 0.54 -4.87 4.59
C ALA A 228 1.70 -3.97 5.05
N LEU A 229 2.31 -3.23 4.11
CA LEU A 229 3.38 -2.25 4.39
C LEU A 229 2.87 -1.07 5.24
N SER A 230 1.68 -0.56 4.90
CA SER A 230 1.03 0.53 5.64
C SER A 230 0.71 0.08 7.07
N VAL A 231 0.03 -1.06 7.22
CA VAL A 231 -0.34 -1.62 8.53
C VAL A 231 0.88 -1.90 9.39
N TRP A 232 1.95 -2.46 8.81
CA TRP A 232 3.21 -2.65 9.53
C TRP A 232 3.77 -1.33 10.05
N SER A 233 3.82 -0.30 9.19
CA SER A 233 4.34 1.03 9.55
C SER A 233 3.47 1.68 10.62
N ALA A 234 2.14 1.61 10.48
CA ALA A 234 1.20 2.14 11.46
C ALA A 234 1.36 1.47 12.83
N ARG A 235 1.57 0.14 12.90
CA ARG A 235 1.82 -0.59 14.15
C ARG A 235 3.14 -0.17 14.80
N GLU A 236 4.20 -0.04 14.00
CA GLU A 236 5.49 0.43 14.52
C GLU A 236 5.38 1.87 15.03
N ASN A 237 4.61 2.73 14.36
CA ASN A 237 4.41 4.11 14.78
C ASN A 237 3.52 4.23 16.03
N ILE A 238 2.52 3.35 16.20
CA ILE A 238 1.78 3.24 17.47
C ILE A 238 2.78 2.98 18.61
N ARG A 239 3.68 2.02 18.42
CA ARG A 239 4.69 1.62 19.43
C ARG A 239 5.71 2.71 19.71
N LEU A 240 6.25 3.35 18.66
CA LEU A 240 7.24 4.42 18.79
C LEU A 240 6.70 5.64 19.56
N ASN A 241 5.39 5.89 19.49
CA ASN A 241 4.75 7.02 20.15
C ASN A 241 4.02 6.65 21.45
N GLY A 242 4.18 5.40 21.95
CA GLY A 242 3.60 4.98 23.23
C GLY A 242 2.06 4.95 23.24
N LEU A 243 1.43 4.69 22.09
CA LEU A 243 -0.02 4.73 21.92
C LEU A 243 -0.70 3.34 21.97
N GLU A 244 0.04 2.28 22.29
CA GLU A 244 -0.43 0.87 22.24
C GLU A 244 -1.68 0.63 23.10
N ALA A 245 -1.87 1.38 24.19
CA ALA A 245 -3.02 1.21 25.07
C ALA A 245 -4.36 1.67 24.45
N ARG A 246 -4.32 2.45 23.35
CA ARG A 246 -5.50 3.10 22.77
C ARG A 246 -5.50 3.20 21.26
N ALA A 247 -4.50 2.63 20.58
CA ALA A 247 -4.42 2.61 19.13
C ALA A 247 -4.13 1.20 18.61
N GLU A 248 -4.83 0.81 17.55
CA GLU A 248 -4.64 -0.45 16.85
C GLU A 248 -4.68 -0.26 15.34
N ALA A 249 -4.01 -1.14 14.59
CA ALA A 249 -4.01 -1.11 13.13
C ALA A 249 -4.22 -2.50 12.55
N HIS A 250 -5.09 -2.60 11.54
CA HIS A 250 -5.53 -3.85 10.95
C HIS A 250 -5.42 -3.84 9.43
N LEU A 251 -5.07 -5.00 8.87
CA LEU A 251 -5.14 -5.22 7.43
C LEU A 251 -6.60 -5.42 7.02
N SER A 252 -7.08 -4.56 6.12
CA SER A 252 -8.50 -4.49 5.80
C SER A 252 -8.72 -3.91 4.40
N ASP A 253 -9.70 -4.44 3.68
CA ASP A 253 -10.31 -3.70 2.57
C ASP A 253 -11.39 -2.78 3.14
N LEU A 254 -11.05 -1.50 3.30
CA LEU A 254 -11.91 -0.50 3.91
C LEU A 254 -12.44 -0.98 5.28
N TYR A 255 -13.75 -1.12 5.44
CA TYR A 255 -14.41 -1.44 6.71
C TYR A 255 -14.43 -2.94 7.06
N ALA A 256 -13.90 -3.83 6.21
CA ALA A 256 -14.06 -5.28 6.34
C ALA A 256 -13.55 -5.88 7.66
N ALA A 257 -12.46 -5.34 8.23
CA ALA A 257 -11.88 -5.80 9.50
C ALA A 257 -12.58 -5.23 10.74
N VAL A 258 -13.53 -4.31 10.58
CA VAL A 258 -14.25 -3.65 11.68
C VAL A 258 -15.77 -3.81 11.53
N PRO A 259 -16.28 -5.04 11.29
CA PRO A 259 -17.70 -5.24 11.07
C PRO A 259 -18.48 -4.83 12.32
N ASN A 260 -19.57 -4.10 12.14
CA ASN A 260 -20.46 -3.63 13.22
C ASN A 260 -19.82 -2.67 14.24
N ARG A 261 -18.57 -2.23 14.06
CA ARG A 261 -17.98 -1.16 14.87
C ARG A 261 -18.51 0.19 14.41
N LYS A 262 -18.83 1.05 15.38
CA LYS A 262 -19.27 2.43 15.16
C LYS A 262 -18.23 3.39 15.72
N PHE A 263 -18.01 4.50 15.02
CA PHE A 263 -17.01 5.52 15.34
C PHE A 263 -17.66 6.90 15.38
N ASP A 264 -17.09 7.80 16.17
CA ASP A 264 -17.52 9.21 16.23
C ASP A 264 -16.96 9.98 15.04
N LEU A 265 -15.78 9.58 14.59
CA LEU A 265 -15.07 10.18 13.47
C LEU A 265 -14.45 9.08 12.60
N ILE A 266 -14.77 9.11 11.31
CA ILE A 266 -14.01 8.39 10.28
C ILE A 266 -13.18 9.44 9.53
N VAL A 267 -11.88 9.21 9.38
CA VAL A 267 -10.98 10.05 8.58
C VAL A 267 -10.38 9.26 7.42
N SER A 268 -10.08 9.94 6.32
CA SER A 268 -9.38 9.32 5.20
C SER A 268 -8.70 10.34 4.29
N ASN A 269 -7.51 9.99 3.79
CA ASN A 269 -6.91 10.60 2.61
C ASN A 269 -6.94 9.59 1.44
N PRO A 270 -8.05 9.50 0.70
CA PRO A 270 -8.22 8.50 -0.34
C PRO A 270 -7.30 8.75 -1.55
N PRO A 271 -6.83 7.71 -2.26
CA PRO A 271 -5.91 7.86 -3.37
C PRO A 271 -6.50 8.71 -4.53
N PHE A 272 -5.89 9.87 -4.79
CA PHE A 272 -6.41 10.89 -5.72
C PHE A 272 -6.54 10.43 -7.18
N HIS A 273 -5.75 9.44 -7.60
CA HIS A 273 -5.75 8.96 -9.00
C HIS A 273 -6.85 7.95 -9.32
N GLU A 274 -7.52 7.41 -8.31
CA GLU A 274 -8.61 6.43 -8.49
C GLU A 274 -10.00 7.07 -8.47
N GLY A 275 -10.08 8.37 -8.13
CA GLY A 275 -11.11 9.36 -8.48
C GLY A 275 -12.57 9.06 -8.12
N ARG A 276 -13.12 7.94 -8.58
CA ARG A 276 -14.48 7.46 -8.34
C ARG A 276 -14.53 6.07 -7.69
N ALA A 277 -13.55 5.20 -7.94
CA ALA A 277 -13.66 3.78 -7.60
C ALA A 277 -13.52 3.52 -6.09
N VAL A 278 -12.54 4.16 -5.43
CA VAL A 278 -12.29 3.97 -3.99
C VAL A 278 -13.13 4.90 -3.12
N ALA A 279 -13.32 6.14 -3.57
CA ALA A 279 -14.13 7.14 -2.85
C ALA A 279 -15.58 6.68 -2.65
N SER A 280 -16.11 5.90 -3.59
CA SER A 280 -17.49 5.44 -3.54
C SER A 280 -17.72 4.51 -2.32
N PRO A 281 -17.13 3.31 -2.20
CA PRO A 281 -17.42 2.46 -1.04
C PRO A 281 -16.99 3.08 0.30
N LEU A 282 -15.91 3.88 0.33
CA LEU A 282 -15.52 4.65 1.51
C LEU A 282 -16.66 5.55 2.02
N ILE A 283 -17.30 6.31 1.13
CA ILE A 283 -18.38 7.25 1.49
C ILE A 283 -19.70 6.51 1.72
N TRP A 284 -20.11 5.62 0.81
CA TRP A 284 -21.42 4.97 0.86
C TRP A 284 -21.61 4.05 2.07
N GLN A 285 -20.54 3.42 2.57
CA GLN A 285 -20.61 2.53 3.73
C GLN A 285 -20.34 3.27 5.05
N ALA A 286 -19.86 4.51 5.03
CA ALA A 286 -19.53 5.25 6.25
C ALA A 286 -20.70 5.36 7.25
N PRO A 287 -21.98 5.60 6.86
CA PRO A 287 -23.09 5.64 7.82
C PRO A 287 -23.26 4.35 8.63
N ASP A 288 -22.96 3.20 8.02
CA ASP A 288 -23.02 1.89 8.69
C ASP A 288 -21.91 1.71 9.73
N HIS A 289 -20.94 2.62 9.76
CA HIS A 289 -19.82 2.64 10.71
C HIS A 289 -19.75 3.91 11.57
N LEU A 290 -20.75 4.80 11.51
CA LEU A 290 -20.81 6.00 12.34
C LEU A 290 -21.82 5.87 13.49
N THR A 291 -21.48 6.44 14.64
CA THR A 291 -22.41 6.68 15.74
C THR A 291 -23.45 7.76 15.34
N ALA A 292 -24.53 7.86 16.12
CA ALA A 292 -25.44 8.99 15.98
C ALA A 292 -24.69 10.31 16.26
N GLY A 293 -24.78 11.27 15.34
CA GLY A 293 -24.01 12.51 15.37
C GLY A 293 -22.54 12.39 14.95
N GLY A 294 -22.06 11.19 14.60
CA GLY A 294 -20.73 10.96 14.05
C GLY A 294 -20.56 11.55 12.65
N ARG A 295 -19.32 11.64 12.19
CA ARG A 295 -19.01 12.19 10.86
C ARG A 295 -17.87 11.49 10.14
N LEU A 296 -17.95 11.47 8.82
CA LEU A 296 -16.82 11.20 7.92
C LEU A 296 -16.14 12.53 7.60
N ALA A 297 -14.81 12.58 7.63
CA ALA A 297 -14.01 13.69 7.13
C ALA A 297 -12.92 13.18 6.19
N LEU A 298 -12.79 13.77 5.01
CA LEU A 298 -11.79 13.36 4.03
C LEU A 298 -11.16 14.57 3.35
N VAL A 299 -9.93 14.40 2.87
CA VAL A 299 -9.25 15.40 2.04
C VAL A 299 -9.25 14.96 0.58
N CYS A 300 -9.47 15.88 -0.34
CA CYS A 300 -9.48 15.60 -1.77
C CYS A 300 -8.94 16.79 -2.58
N MET A 301 -8.48 16.52 -3.81
CA MET A 301 -8.13 17.57 -4.78
C MET A 301 -9.24 17.85 -5.80
N ARG A 302 -10.22 16.94 -5.92
CA ARG A 302 -11.35 17.04 -6.85
C ARG A 302 -12.65 17.04 -6.06
N VAL A 303 -13.12 18.22 -5.71
CA VAL A 303 -14.23 18.39 -4.76
C VAL A 303 -15.56 17.83 -5.26
N GLU A 304 -15.96 18.18 -6.48
CA GLU A 304 -17.33 17.94 -6.97
C GLU A 304 -17.80 16.46 -6.89
N PRO A 305 -17.02 15.45 -7.31
CA PRO A 305 -17.42 14.05 -7.15
C PRO A 305 -17.61 13.59 -5.70
N TYR A 306 -16.76 14.06 -4.80
CA TYR A 306 -16.81 13.68 -3.38
C TYR A 306 -17.96 14.39 -2.67
N LEU A 307 -18.11 15.69 -2.90
CA LEU A 307 -19.19 16.47 -2.32
C LEU A 307 -20.57 15.96 -2.76
N LYS A 308 -20.71 15.56 -4.03
CA LYS A 308 -21.92 14.92 -4.53
C LYS A 308 -22.20 13.61 -3.80
N ALA A 309 -21.22 12.71 -3.69
CA ALA A 309 -21.40 11.44 -3.00
C ALA A 309 -21.75 11.63 -1.52
N LEU A 310 -21.11 12.59 -0.83
CA LEU A 310 -21.44 12.93 0.54
C LEU A 310 -22.89 13.43 0.68
N GLY A 311 -23.34 14.28 -0.24
CA GLY A 311 -24.72 14.81 -0.26
C GLY A 311 -25.80 13.77 -0.57
N GLU A 312 -25.44 12.65 -1.22
CA GLU A 312 -26.36 11.53 -1.47
C GLU A 312 -26.51 10.61 -0.25
N VAL A 313 -25.51 10.58 0.65
CA VAL A 313 -25.40 9.60 1.74
C VAL A 313 -25.70 10.20 3.12
N PHE A 314 -25.32 11.46 3.34
CA PHE A 314 -25.39 12.10 4.64
C PHE A 314 -26.51 13.15 4.71
N GLN A 315 -27.01 13.41 5.92
CA GLN A 315 -27.99 14.48 6.15
C GLN A 315 -27.42 15.87 5.79
N LYS A 316 -26.11 16.03 5.99
CA LYS A 316 -25.39 17.27 5.72
C LYS A 316 -23.98 16.95 5.21
N ALA A 317 -23.56 17.68 4.18
CA ALA A 317 -22.19 17.68 3.68
C ALA A 317 -21.62 19.10 3.73
N ASP A 318 -20.40 19.26 4.25
CA ASP A 318 -19.74 20.54 4.47
C ASP A 318 -18.33 20.55 3.85
N ILE A 319 -17.90 21.72 3.39
CA ILE A 319 -16.48 22.04 3.18
C ILE A 319 -15.95 22.60 4.50
N LEU A 320 -14.97 21.94 5.12
CA LEU A 320 -14.42 22.35 6.42
C LEU A 320 -13.20 23.26 6.28
N ALA A 321 -12.37 23.04 5.27
CA ALA A 321 -11.15 23.81 5.03
C ALA A 321 -10.68 23.67 3.57
N GLU A 322 -9.93 24.65 3.11
CA GLU A 322 -9.26 24.67 1.79
C GLU A 322 -7.86 25.25 1.96
N ASP A 323 -6.87 24.58 1.37
CA ASP A 323 -5.49 25.06 1.32
C ASP A 323 -4.80 24.56 0.04
N GLY A 324 -4.45 25.50 -0.83
CA GLY A 324 -3.88 25.20 -2.15
C GLY A 324 -4.77 24.25 -2.97
N PRO A 325 -4.27 23.09 -3.43
CA PRO A 325 -5.05 22.14 -4.21
C PRO A 325 -5.89 21.18 -3.34
N TYR A 326 -5.86 21.31 -2.01
CA TYR A 326 -6.51 20.37 -1.09
C TYR A 326 -7.75 20.99 -0.45
N THR A 327 -8.83 20.21 -0.39
CA THR A 327 -10.09 20.57 0.26
C THR A 327 -10.48 19.47 1.24
N VAL A 328 -10.80 19.85 2.48
CA VAL A 328 -11.37 18.96 3.49
C VAL A 328 -12.89 19.01 3.41
N LEU A 329 -13.51 17.86 3.20
CA LEU A 329 -14.95 17.67 3.15
C LEU A 329 -15.40 16.84 4.35
N SER A 330 -16.64 17.04 4.80
CA SER A 330 -17.25 16.22 5.83
C SER A 330 -18.69 15.86 5.54
N GLY A 331 -19.10 14.64 5.88
CA GLY A 331 -20.48 14.17 5.87
C GLY A 331 -20.92 13.82 7.29
N HIS A 332 -22.11 14.27 7.68
CA HIS A 332 -22.61 14.16 9.05
C HIS A 332 -23.81 13.21 9.17
N SER A 333 -23.71 12.25 10.09
CA SER A 333 -24.83 11.41 10.50
C SER A 333 -25.84 12.21 11.33
N PRO A 334 -27.13 11.83 11.31
CA PRO A 334 -28.14 12.46 12.15
C PRO A 334 -27.78 12.37 13.63
N ARG A 335 -28.03 13.45 14.38
CA ARG A 335 -28.10 13.40 15.84
C ARG A 335 -29.47 12.81 16.15
N GLY A 336 -29.48 11.58 16.67
CA GLY A 336 -30.72 10.83 16.96
C GLY A 336 -31.68 11.53 17.89
#